data_AF-A0A953YRQ5-F1
#
_entry.id   AF-A0A953YRQ5-F1
#
_cell.length_a   1.000
_cell.length_b   1.000
_cell.length_c   1.000
_cell.angle_alpha   90.00
_cell.angle_beta   90.00
_cell.angle_gamma   90.00
#
_symmetry.space_group_name_H-M   'P 1'
#
loop_
_entity.id
_entity.type
_entity.pdbx_description
1 polymer ?
#
loop_
_entity_poly.entity_id
_entity_poly.type
_entity_poly.pdbx_seq_one_letter_code
_entity_poly.pdbx_strand_id
1 'polypeptide(L)'
;FDLDADVNITASMDVFGPDGRVLRSSADGHGRSTDTAGLLCENGGAVVADAASEAFGALLRRLGEDLYNSDDVRELAEGEDEGEDGDGGES
;
A
#
# COMPACT_ATOMS: atom_id res chain seq x y z
N PHE A 1 10.07 32.90 -9.04
CA PHE A 1 8.76 32.24 -8.83
C PHE A 1 9.09 30.89 -8.19
N ASP A 2 8.27 30.34 -7.32
CA ASP A 2 8.46 28.98 -6.78
C ASP A 2 7.25 28.16 -7.19
N LEU A 3 7.48 26.90 -7.59
CA LEU A 3 6.42 25.93 -7.84
C LEU A 3 6.23 25.11 -6.57
N ASP A 4 5.00 25.04 -6.10
CA ASP A 4 4.61 24.27 -4.94
C ASP A 4 3.58 23.22 -5.39
N ALA A 5 3.91 21.95 -5.21
CA ALA A 5 3.02 20.83 -5.50
C ALA A 5 2.61 20.17 -4.18
N ASP A 6 1.31 20.05 -3.97
CA ASP A 6 0.70 19.37 -2.84
C ASP A 6 -0.19 18.25 -3.38
N VAL A 7 0.11 17.00 -3.00
CA VAL A 7 -0.58 15.81 -3.47
C VAL A 7 -1.21 15.10 -2.29
N ASN A 8 -2.51 14.87 -2.39
CA ASN A 8 -3.30 14.11 -1.43
C ASN A 8 -3.91 12.91 -2.15
N ILE A 9 -3.73 11.72 -1.58
CA ILE A 9 -4.25 10.47 -2.13
C ILE A 9 -5.00 9.74 -1.02
N THR A 10 -6.15 9.16 -1.37
CA THR A 10 -6.88 8.27 -0.48
C THR A 10 -7.13 6.97 -1.22
N ALA A 11 -6.82 5.85 -0.59
CA ALA A 11 -7.07 4.53 -1.14
C ALA A 11 -7.76 3.65 -0.10
N SER A 12 -8.53 2.70 -0.60
CA SER A 12 -9.09 1.61 0.17
C SER A 12 -8.66 0.29 -0.41
N MET A 13 -8.38 -0.67 0.46
CA MET A 13 -7.98 -2.03 0.12
C MET A 13 -8.91 -3.00 0.82
N ASP A 14 -9.43 -3.96 0.05
CA ASP A 14 -10.18 -5.09 0.55
C ASP A 14 -9.35 -6.36 0.27
N VAL A 15 -9.11 -7.18 1.29
CA VAL A 15 -8.45 -8.49 1.18
C VAL A 15 -9.50 -9.57 1.38
N PHE A 16 -9.45 -10.61 0.54
CA PHE A 16 -10.41 -11.71 0.54
C PHE A 16 -9.68 -13.04 0.74
N GLY A 17 -10.22 -13.87 1.63
CA GLY A 17 -9.87 -15.27 1.79
C GLY A 17 -10.99 -16.19 1.28
N PRO A 18 -10.87 -17.51 1.49
CA PRO A 18 -11.83 -18.52 1.01
C PRO A 18 -13.27 -18.29 1.48
N ASP A 19 -13.45 -17.83 2.72
CA ASP A 19 -14.76 -17.61 3.34
C ASP A 19 -15.31 -16.18 3.14
N GLY A 20 -14.57 -15.31 2.44
CA GLY A 20 -14.99 -13.95 2.14
C GLY A 20 -13.96 -12.89 2.52
N ARG A 21 -14.42 -11.66 2.77
CA ARG A 21 -13.53 -10.52 3.07
C ARG A 21 -12.93 -10.67 4.47
N VAL A 22 -11.62 -10.61 4.55
CA VAL A 22 -10.84 -10.74 5.79
C VAL A 22 -10.27 -9.43 6.30
N LEU A 23 -10.03 -8.46 5.41
CA LEU A 23 -9.57 -7.14 5.81
C LEU A 23 -10.21 -6.08 4.90
N ARG A 24 -10.59 -4.97 5.52
CA ARG A 24 -10.85 -3.71 4.85
C ARG A 24 -10.02 -2.65 5.54
N SER A 25 -9.12 -2.02 4.81
CA SER A 25 -8.37 -0.86 5.28
C SER A 25 -8.54 0.31 4.32
N SER A 26 -8.51 1.52 4.86
CA SER A 26 -8.42 2.75 4.09
C SER A 26 -7.32 3.61 4.66
N ALA A 27 -6.46 4.13 3.81
CA ALA A 27 -5.37 5.00 4.20
C ALA A 27 -5.33 6.24 3.29
N ASP A 28 -4.96 7.35 3.89
CA ASP A 28 -4.54 8.54 3.18
C ASP A 28 -3.01 8.57 3.03
N GLY A 29 -2.55 9.33 2.05
CA GLY A 29 -1.17 9.71 1.86
C GLY A 29 -1.10 11.16 1.44
N HIS A 30 -0.16 11.89 2.03
CA HIS A 30 0.11 13.29 1.71
C HIS A 30 1.58 13.44 1.36
N GLY A 31 1.87 14.27 0.36
CA GLY A 31 3.22 14.61 -0.01
C GLY A 31 3.28 16.01 -0.61
N ARG A 32 4.37 16.73 -0.31
CA ARG A 32 4.56 18.11 -0.76
C ARG A 32 5.98 18.32 -1.26
N SER A 33 6.10 18.97 -2.42
CA SER A 33 7.40 19.35 -2.98
C SER A 33 7.36 20.78 -3.49
N THR A 34 8.46 21.51 -3.28
CA THR A 34 8.60 22.90 -3.70
C THR A 34 9.95 23.07 -4.42
N ASP A 35 9.96 23.74 -5.57
CA ASP A 35 11.19 24.02 -6.33
C ASP A 35 11.17 25.43 -6.97
N THR A 36 12.34 26.01 -7.17
CA THR A 36 12.50 27.38 -7.67
C THR A 36 12.43 27.46 -9.20
N ALA A 37 11.65 28.42 -9.69
CA ALA A 37 11.31 28.61 -11.09
C ALA A 37 12.42 28.92 -12.08
N GLY A 38 13.65 29.09 -11.61
CA GLY A 38 14.82 29.14 -12.49
C GLY A 38 15.05 27.82 -13.25
N LEU A 39 14.46 26.71 -12.80
CA LEU A 39 14.65 25.35 -13.33
C LEU A 39 13.40 24.74 -14.02
N LEU A 40 12.26 25.46 -14.05
CA LEU A 40 10.94 24.86 -14.25
C LEU A 40 10.54 24.47 -15.67
N CYS A 41 11.20 24.98 -16.73
CA CYS A 41 10.85 24.55 -18.09
C CYS A 41 11.18 23.07 -18.34
N GLU A 42 12.14 22.50 -17.61
CA GLU A 42 12.55 21.10 -17.72
C GLU A 42 12.08 20.25 -16.52
N ASN A 43 11.88 20.85 -15.35
CA ASN A 43 11.67 20.09 -14.10
C ASN A 43 10.28 20.23 -13.45
N GLY A 44 9.32 20.95 -14.04
CA GLY A 44 7.98 21.11 -13.45
C GLY A 44 7.24 19.79 -13.19
N GLY A 45 7.44 18.79 -14.06
CA GLY A 45 6.88 17.45 -13.85
C GLY A 45 7.55 16.66 -12.72
N ALA A 46 8.82 16.93 -12.42
CA ALA A 46 9.56 16.27 -11.35
C ALA A 46 9.01 16.67 -9.97
N VAL A 47 8.71 17.95 -9.75
CA VAL A 47 8.13 18.44 -8.48
C VAL A 47 6.81 17.75 -8.15
N VAL A 48 5.94 17.57 -9.15
CA VAL A 48 4.68 16.84 -8.97
C VAL A 48 4.92 15.34 -8.76
N ALA A 49 5.86 14.74 -9.48
CA ALA A 49 6.22 13.34 -9.32
C ALA A 49 6.82 13.04 -7.94
N ASP A 50 7.61 13.96 -7.38
CA ASP A 50 8.20 13.85 -6.05
C ASP A 50 7.11 13.93 -4.97
N ALA A 51 6.24 14.94 -5.04
CA ALA A 51 5.10 15.07 -4.13
C ALA A 51 4.18 13.84 -4.20
N ALA A 52 3.92 13.33 -5.40
CA ALA A 52 3.13 12.11 -5.57
C ALA A 52 3.82 10.87 -5.01
N SER A 53 5.13 10.71 -5.23
CA SER A 53 5.92 9.59 -4.71
C SER A 53 5.94 9.57 -3.18
N GLU A 54 6.06 10.74 -2.55
CA GLU A 54 5.96 10.89 -1.10
C GLU A 54 4.56 10.50 -0.60
N ALA A 55 3.50 11.03 -1.23
CA ALA A 55 2.12 10.69 -0.88
C ALA A 55 1.84 9.18 -1.01
N PHE A 56 2.28 8.56 -2.11
CA PHE A 56 2.16 7.12 -2.32
C PHE A 56 2.99 6.32 -1.32
N GLY A 57 4.21 6.75 -1.02
CA GLY A 57 5.06 6.09 -0.04
C GLY A 57 4.42 6.07 1.35
N ALA A 58 3.86 7.21 1.78
CA ALA A 58 3.13 7.31 3.04
C ALA A 58 1.89 6.40 3.06
N LEU A 59 1.11 6.40 1.97
CA LEU A 59 -0.08 5.58 1.83
C LEU A 59 0.23 4.08 1.86
N LEU A 60 1.20 3.63 1.06
CA LEU A 60 1.60 2.23 0.97
C LEU A 60 2.19 1.72 2.28
N ARG A 61 2.96 2.56 2.98
CA ARG A 61 3.51 2.20 4.30
C ARG A 61 2.39 1.91 5.28
N ARG A 62 1.37 2.78 5.36
CA ARG A 62 0.21 2.60 6.25
C ARG A 62 -0.61 1.37 5.87
N LEU A 63 -0.91 1.18 4.58
CA LEU A 63 -1.61 -0.03 4.12
C LEU A 63 -0.82 -1.30 4.43
N GLY A 64 0.50 -1.27 4.27
CA GLY A 64 1.39 -2.38 4.60
C GLY A 64 1.44 -2.69 6.10
N GLU A 65 1.45 -1.66 6.95
CA GLU A 65 1.33 -1.80 8.40
C GLU A 65 -0.01 -2.43 8.79
N ASP A 66 -1.11 -2.03 8.15
CA ASP A 66 -2.42 -2.63 8.39
C ASP A 66 -2.50 -4.10 7.93
N LEU A 67 -1.87 -4.44 6.80
CA LEU A 67 -1.76 -5.82 6.34
C LEU A 67 -0.96 -6.68 7.31
N TYR A 68 0.24 -6.21 7.69
CA TYR A 68 1.17 -6.96 8.51
C TYR A 68 0.64 -7.19 9.93
N ASN A 69 -0.10 -6.22 10.47
CA ASN A 69 -0.67 -6.30 11.81
C ASN A 69 -2.06 -6.98 11.84
N SER A 70 -2.57 -7.47 10.72
CA SER A 70 -3.85 -8.17 10.68
C SER A 70 -3.66 -9.66 10.96
N ASP A 71 -4.17 -10.11 12.11
CA ASP A 71 -4.14 -11.52 12.50
C ASP A 71 -4.87 -12.41 11.48
N ASP A 72 -6.04 -11.96 10.97
CA ASP A 72 -6.82 -12.72 9.97
C ASP A 72 -6.06 -12.88 8.64
N VAL A 73 -5.30 -11.86 8.23
CA VAL A 73 -4.48 -11.93 7.00
C VAL A 73 -3.26 -12.82 7.22
N ARG A 74 -2.68 -12.80 8.42
CA ARG A 74 -1.54 -13.65 8.79
C ARG A 74 -1.95 -15.12 8.85
N GLU A 75 -3.09 -15.43 9.48
CA GLU A 75 -3.65 -16.78 9.53
C GLU A 75 -3.94 -17.32 8.13
N LEU A 76 -4.48 -16.50 7.22
CA LEU A 76 -4.65 -16.89 5.82
C LEU A 76 -3.34 -17.22 5.09
N ALA A 77 -2.27 -16.47 5.37
CA ALA A 77 -0.96 -16.71 4.76
C ALA A 77 -0.27 -17.96 5.35
N GLU A 78 -0.63 -18.37 6.57
CA GLU A 78 -0.12 -19.54 7.26
C GLU A 78 -0.95 -20.81 6.97
N GLY A 79 -2.24 -20.66 6.65
CA GLY A 79 -3.21 -21.75 6.44
C GLY A 79 -3.10 -22.53 5.11
N GLU A 80 -2.10 -22.25 4.27
CA GLU A 80 -1.84 -23.01 3.03
C GLU A 80 -0.95 -24.26 3.24
N ASP A 81 -0.44 -24.52 4.45
CA ASP A 81 0.51 -25.62 4.73
C ASP A 81 -0.13 -26.85 5.44
N GLU A 82 -1.42 -26.81 5.79
CA GLU A 82 -2.13 -27.94 6.41
C GLU A 82 -3.03 -28.68 5.41
N GLY A 83 -2.42 -29.36 4.45
CA GLY A 83 -3.19 -30.03 3.41
C GLY A 83 -2.50 -31.14 2.65
N GLU A 84 -1.71 -32.03 3.28
CA GLU A 84 -1.46 -33.39 2.76
C GLU A 84 -0.68 -34.27 3.76
N ASP A 85 -1.25 -34.60 4.92
CA ASP A 85 -0.73 -35.70 5.74
C ASP A 85 -1.84 -36.50 6.44
N GLY A 86 -2.07 -37.72 5.95
CA GLY A 86 -2.84 -38.79 6.58
C GLY A 86 -4.19 -39.08 5.91
N ASP A 87 -4.59 -40.32 5.61
CA ASP A 87 -4.03 -41.65 5.87
C ASP A 87 -4.82 -42.64 4.99
N GLY A 88 -4.16 -43.69 4.51
CA GLY A 88 -4.75 -44.74 3.70
C GLY A 88 -3.84 -45.97 3.71
N GLY A 89 -3.55 -46.45 4.91
CA GLY A 89 -2.65 -47.55 5.21
C GLY A 89 -2.87 -48.82 4.39
N GLU A 90 -1.73 -49.43 4.06
CA GLU A 90 -1.57 -50.81 3.62
C GLU A 90 -1.94 -51.77 4.77
N SER A 91 -2.84 -52.73 4.51
CA SER A 91 -2.85 -54.11 5.07
C SER A 91 -3.97 -54.95 4.45
#